data_AF-A0A1I6WKV0-F1
#
_entry.id   AF-A0A1I6WKV0-F1
#
_cell.length_a   1.000
_cell.length_b   1.000
_cell.length_c   1.000
_cell.angle_alpha   90.00
_cell.angle_beta   90.00
_cell.angle_gamma   90.00
#
_symmetry.space_group_name_H-M   'P 1'
#
loop_
_entity.id
_entity.type
_entity.pdbx_description
1 polymer ?
#
loop_
_entity_poly.entity_id
_entity_poly.type
_entity_poly.pdbx_seq_one_letter_code
_entity_poly.pdbx_strand_id
1 'polypeptide(L)'
;MWAKWLRTKKQAAALKLKKSEQDEQVELYAEIKTAKQEWDNAYRYFDNALGKDQIDYAIFAIGAAEKRYEMLIRKAKRLPVEWSTLKGGVSG
;
A
#
# COMPACT_ATOMS: atom_id res chain seq x y z
N MET A 1 43.53 6.48 5.34
CA MET A 1 42.80 6.64 4.06
C MET A 1 41.77 5.52 3.81
N TRP A 2 42.07 4.23 4.04
CA TRP A 2 41.14 3.12 3.79
C TRP A 2 39.90 3.08 4.70
N ALA A 3 40.03 3.43 5.98
CA ALA A 3 38.90 3.47 6.91
C ALA A 3 37.83 4.53 6.55
N LYS A 4 38.22 5.59 5.83
CA LYS A 4 37.30 6.63 5.35
C LYS A 4 36.50 6.12 4.14
N TRP A 5 37.18 5.46 3.19
CA TRP A 5 36.55 4.83 2.02
C TRP A 5 35.54 3.73 2.38
N LEU A 6 35.87 2.85 3.34
CA LEU A 6 34.92 1.85 3.85
C LEU A 6 33.68 2.49 4.48
N ARG A 7 33.86 3.58 5.24
CA ARG A 7 32.76 4.32 5.88
C ARG A 7 31.82 4.93 4.84
N THR A 8 32.36 5.57 3.82
CA THR A 8 31.58 6.18 2.73
C THR A 8 30.80 5.13 1.94
N LYS A 9 31.40 3.98 1.64
CA LYS A 9 30.67 2.86 1.00
C LYS A 9 29.53 2.34 1.87
N LYS A 10 29.76 2.16 3.17
CA LYS A 10 28.73 1.73 4.12
C LYS A 10 27.57 2.74 4.20
N GLN A 11 27.88 4.04 4.21
CA GLN A 11 26.88 5.10 4.19
C GLN A 11 26.05 5.10 2.91
N ALA A 12 26.70 4.98 1.73
CA ALA A 12 26.00 4.90 0.45
C ALA A 12 25.08 3.67 0.37
N ALA A 13 25.51 2.52 0.89
CA ALA A 13 24.69 1.31 0.95
C ALA A 13 23.47 1.49 1.88
N ALA A 14 23.65 2.11 3.05
CA ALA A 14 22.55 2.40 3.98
C ALA A 14 21.52 3.40 3.40
N LEU A 15 21.99 4.43 2.69
CA LEU A 15 21.12 5.38 1.98
C LEU A 15 20.28 4.69 0.90
N LYS A 16 20.90 3.79 0.12
CA LYS A 16 20.17 3.00 -0.89
C LYS A 16 19.11 2.11 -0.26
N LEU A 17 19.45 1.42 0.83
CA LEU A 17 18.50 0.57 1.56
C LEU A 17 17.33 1.38 2.11
N LYS A 18 17.60 2.53 2.75
CA LYS A 18 16.55 3.41 3.26
C LYS A 18 15.65 3.95 2.14
N LYS A 19 16.23 4.27 0.97
CA LYS A 19 15.47 4.70 -0.21
C LYS A 19 14.55 3.58 -0.72
N SER A 20 15.05 2.34 -0.82
CA SER A 20 14.23 1.21 -1.26
C SER A 20 13.11 0.90 -0.27
N GLU A 21 13.36 0.96 1.05
CA GLU A 21 12.31 0.81 2.07
C GLU A 21 11.22 1.88 1.95
N GLN A 22 11.61 3.13 1.66
CA GLN A 22 10.63 4.20 1.41
C GLN A 22 9.82 3.97 0.15
N ASP A 23 10.44 3.51 -0.94
CA ASP A 23 9.76 3.23 -2.19
C ASP A 23 8.76 2.06 -2.02
N GLU A 24 9.12 1.02 -1.28
CA GLU A 24 8.22 -0.08 -0.92
C GLU A 24 7.03 0.38 -0.06
N GLN A 25 7.24 1.32 0.86
CA GLN A 25 6.16 1.91 1.66
C GLN A 25 5.19 2.73 0.79
N VAL A 26 5.70 3.51 -0.14
CA VAL A 26 4.89 4.30 -1.08
C VAL A 26 4.07 3.39 -1.98
N GLU A 27 4.69 2.33 -2.52
CA GLU A 27 4.00 1.34 -3.34
C GLU A 27 2.90 0.62 -2.56
N LEU A 28 3.19 0.17 -1.32
CA LEU A 28 2.18 -0.45 -0.47
C LEU A 28 0.99 0.48 -0.19
N TYR A 29 1.25 1.76 0.05
CA TYR A 29 0.17 2.73 0.25
C TYR A 29 -0.68 2.91 -1.02
N ALA A 30 -0.04 2.97 -2.18
CA ALA A 30 -0.74 3.02 -3.47
C ALA A 30 -1.59 1.76 -3.69
N GLU A 31 -1.06 0.57 -3.40
CA GLU A 31 -1.80 -0.70 -3.49
C GLU A 31 -3.04 -0.71 -2.58
N ILE A 32 -2.91 -0.23 -1.34
CA ILE A 32 -4.03 -0.13 -0.39
C ILE A 32 -5.14 0.77 -0.95
N LYS A 33 -4.75 1.93 -1.48
CA LYS A 33 -5.70 2.88 -2.09
C LYS A 33 -6.41 2.25 -3.28
N THR A 34 -5.67 1.58 -4.15
CA THR A 34 -6.22 0.88 -5.32
C THR A 34 -7.19 -0.24 -4.90
N ALA A 35 -6.80 -1.10 -3.95
CA ALA A 35 -7.67 -2.17 -3.46
C ALA A 35 -8.96 -1.62 -2.82
N LYS A 36 -8.88 -0.47 -2.13
CA LYS A 36 -10.08 0.19 -1.59
C LYS A 36 -10.98 0.73 -2.71
N GLN A 37 -10.40 1.35 -3.73
CA GLN A 37 -11.16 1.82 -4.89
C GLN A 37 -11.83 0.68 -5.66
N GLU A 38 -11.12 -0.44 -5.86
CA GLU A 38 -11.68 -1.66 -6.45
C GLU A 38 -12.88 -2.17 -5.64
N TRP A 39 -12.77 -2.17 -4.30
CA TRP A 39 -13.84 -2.59 -3.43
C TRP A 39 -15.07 -1.67 -3.54
N ASP A 40 -14.87 -0.35 -3.50
CA ASP A 40 -15.95 0.62 -3.66
C ASP A 40 -16.61 0.52 -5.05
N ASN A 41 -15.82 0.27 -6.09
CA ASN A 41 -16.32 0.07 -7.45
C ASN A 41 -17.12 -1.23 -7.59
N ALA A 42 -16.70 -2.31 -6.92
CA ALA A 42 -17.44 -3.57 -6.91
C ALA A 42 -18.82 -3.42 -6.24
N TYR A 43 -18.91 -2.64 -5.15
CA TYR A 43 -20.21 -2.27 -4.56
C TYR A 43 -21.06 -1.44 -5.52
N ARG A 44 -20.51 -0.40 -6.14
CA ARG A 44 -21.25 0.39 -7.15
C ARG A 44 -21.75 -0.46 -8.31
N TYR A 45 -20.96 -1.44 -8.74
CA TYR A 45 -21.37 -2.37 -9.78
C TYR A 45 -22.52 -3.26 -9.29
N PHE A 46 -22.43 -3.81 -8.07
CA PHE A 46 -23.50 -4.59 -7.45
C PHE A 46 -24.81 -3.81 -7.38
N ASP A 47 -24.76 -2.54 -6.95
CA ASP A 47 -25.94 -1.67 -6.83
C ASP A 47 -26.69 -1.47 -8.15
N ASN A 48 -25.98 -1.57 -9.29
CA ASN A 48 -26.55 -1.40 -10.63
C ASN A 48 -26.73 -2.73 -11.38
N ALA A 49 -26.39 -3.86 -10.78
CA ALA A 49 -26.47 -5.17 -11.42
C ALA A 49 -27.93 -5.64 -11.49
N LEU A 50 -28.39 -5.99 -12.70
CA LEU A 50 -29.77 -6.44 -12.94
C LEU A 50 -29.84 -7.93 -13.28
N GLY A 51 -28.76 -8.49 -13.85
CA GLY A 51 -28.67 -9.89 -14.24
C GLY A 51 -28.06 -10.75 -13.15
N LYS A 52 -28.51 -12.01 -13.04
CA LYS A 52 -27.95 -13.00 -12.12
C LYS A 52 -26.42 -13.10 -12.24
N ASP A 53 -25.90 -13.19 -13.46
CA ASP A 53 -24.45 -13.31 -13.68
C ASP A 53 -23.68 -12.03 -13.28
N GLN A 54 -24.31 -10.87 -13.44
CA GLN A 54 -23.75 -9.59 -13.00
C GLN A 54 -23.69 -9.54 -11.46
N ILE A 55 -24.77 -9.97 -10.80
CA ILE A 55 -24.84 -10.05 -9.33
C ILE A 55 -23.78 -11.02 -8.80
N ASP A 56 -23.67 -12.21 -9.40
CA ASP A 56 -22.69 -13.22 -9.01
C ASP A 56 -21.25 -12.70 -9.18
N TYR A 57 -20.96 -12.06 -10.32
CA TYR A 57 -19.67 -11.41 -10.55
C TYR A 57 -19.37 -10.33 -9.51
N ALA A 58 -20.36 -9.49 -9.19
CA ALA A 58 -20.20 -8.39 -8.25
C ALA A 58 -19.90 -8.88 -6.84
N ILE A 59 -20.61 -9.91 -6.37
CA ILE A 59 -20.34 -10.55 -5.07
C ILE A 59 -18.93 -11.11 -5.02
N PHE A 60 -18.50 -11.81 -6.08
CA PHE A 60 -17.14 -12.32 -6.17
C PHE A 60 -16.10 -11.19 -6.12
N ALA A 61 -16.31 -10.12 -6.89
CA ALA A 61 -15.41 -8.98 -6.95
C ALA A 61 -15.30 -8.24 -5.60
N ILE A 62 -16.42 -8.06 -4.90
CA ILE A 62 -16.47 -7.48 -3.54
C ILE A 62 -15.59 -8.31 -2.59
N GLY A 63 -15.82 -9.63 -2.55
CA GLY A 63 -15.06 -10.51 -1.65
C GLY A 63 -13.57 -10.54 -1.97
N ALA A 64 -13.20 -10.55 -3.26
CA ALA A 64 -11.80 -10.51 -3.68
C ALA A 64 -11.11 -9.19 -3.29
N ALA A 65 -11.76 -8.06 -3.54
CA ALA A 65 -11.22 -6.73 -3.22
C ALA A 65 -11.09 -6.53 -1.70
N GLU A 66 -12.09 -6.97 -0.92
CA GLU A 66 -12.04 -6.95 0.55
C GLU A 66 -10.85 -7.75 1.08
N LYS A 67 -10.67 -9.00 0.62
CA LYS A 67 -9.55 -9.86 1.07
C LYS A 67 -8.20 -9.27 0.71
N ARG A 68 -8.08 -8.70 -0.50
CA ARG A 68 -6.86 -8.00 -0.93
C ARG A 68 -6.57 -6.80 -0.04
N TYR A 69 -7.57 -5.94 0.20
CA TYR A 69 -7.44 -4.78 1.06
C TYR A 69 -7.01 -5.18 2.48
N GLU A 70 -7.67 -6.16 3.08
CA GLU A 70 -7.38 -6.64 4.42
C GLU A 70 -5.93 -7.18 4.54
N MET A 71 -5.48 -7.96 3.55
CA MET A 71 -4.09 -8.45 3.48
C MET A 71 -3.08 -7.29 3.42
N LEU A 72 -3.34 -6.27 2.60
CA LEU A 72 -2.47 -5.11 2.46
C LEU A 72 -2.42 -4.27 3.75
N ILE A 73 -3.55 -4.10 4.43
CA ILE A 73 -3.59 -3.44 5.74
C ILE A 73 -2.79 -4.22 6.78
N ARG A 74 -2.88 -5.56 6.80
CA ARG A 74 -2.02 -6.39 7.68
C ARG A 74 -0.54 -6.21 7.34
N LYS A 75 -0.17 -6.13 6.06
CA LYS A 75 1.21 -5.86 5.61
C LYS A 75 1.68 -4.50 6.12
N ALA A 76 0.87 -3.44 5.96
CA ALA A 76 1.21 -2.10 6.41
C ALA A 76 1.40 -2.00 7.94
N LYS A 77 0.57 -2.69 8.72
CA LYS A 77 0.68 -2.73 10.18
C LYS A 77 1.96 -3.40 10.70
N ARG A 78 2.60 -4.25 9.88
CA ARG A 78 3.87 -4.92 10.24
C ARG A 78 5.10 -4.08 9.93
N LEU A 79 4.96 -3.00 9.15
CA LEU A 79 6.07 -2.10 8.87
C LEU A 79 6.29 -1.16 10.05
N PRO A 80 7.54 -0.84 10.41
CA PRO A 80 7.82 0.20 11.39
C PRO A 80 7.31 1.54 10.84
N VAL A 81 6.21 2.04 11.42
CA VAL A 81 5.56 3.26 10.93
C VAL A 81 6.32 4.47 11.48
N GLU A 82 7.05 5.17 10.61
CA GLU A 82 7.54 6.52 10.91
C GLU A 82 6.36 7.51 10.79
N TRP A 83 5.53 7.59 11.85
CA TRP A 83 4.39 8.52 11.96
C TRP A 83 4.75 10.00 11.72
N SER A 84 6.04 10.33 11.84
CA SER A 84 6.65 11.62 11.52
C SER A 84 6.52 12.01 10.03
N THR A 85 6.55 11.04 9.10
CA THR A 85 6.52 11.32 7.65
C THR A 85 5.10 11.51 7.11
N LEU A 86 4.08 10.96 7.80
CA LEU A 86 2.67 11.09 7.42
C LEU A 86 2.01 12.37 7.95
N LYS A 87 2.58 12.99 9.00
CA LYS A 87 2.08 14.24 9.63
C LYS A 87 2.59 15.53 8.97
N GLY A 88 3.01 15.49 7.72
CA GLY A 88 3.45 16.68 6.97
C GLY A 88 2.32 17.54 6.37
N GLY A 89 1.04 17.28 6.70
CA GLY A 89 -0.11 17.91 6.03
C GLY A 89 -1.22 18.44 6.94
N VAL A 90 -1.06 18.44 8.28
CA VAL A 90 -2.02 19.07 9.18
C VAL A 90 -1.28 19.96 10.17
N SER A 91 -0.85 21.12 9.67
CA SER A 91 -0.69 22.32 10.48
C SER A 91 -2.00 23.10 10.40
N GLY A 92 -2.81 22.96 11.44
CA GLY A 92 -3.95 23.80 11.78
C GLY A 92 -3.93 24.02 13.28
#